data_AF-A0A515D0P9-F1
#
_entry.id   AF-A0A515D0P9-F1
#
_cell.length_a   1.000
_cell.length_b   1.000
_cell.length_c   1.000
_cell.angle_alpha   90.00
_cell.angle_beta   90.00
_cell.angle_gamma   90.00
#
_symmetry.space_group_name_H-M   'P 1'
#
loop_
_entity.id
_entity.type
_entity.pdbx_description
1 polymer ?
#
loop_
_entity_poly.entity_id
_entity_poly.type
_entity_poly.pdbx_seq_one_letter_code
_entity_poly.pdbx_strand_id
1 'polypeptide(L)' 'MSSCAERIPTPPGPIVLLPPESVFKPCEQPTLHGDTWGDAGSYSLVLRTALSICAGQVATLNQWREAAGRKQ' A
#
# COMPACT_ATOMS: atom_id res chain seq x y z
N MET A 1 -41.89 20.46 35.01
CA MET A 1 -41.59 19.33 34.11
C MET A 1 -40.28 19.63 33.40
N SER A 2 -39.16 19.11 33.88
CA SER A 2 -37.87 19.24 33.19
C SER A 2 -37.27 17.83 33.10
N SER A 3 -37.21 17.33 31.87
CA SER A 3 -36.71 16.00 31.52
C SER A 3 -35.18 15.99 31.57
N CYS A 4 -34.61 15.18 32.47
CA CYS A 4 -33.16 14.89 32.55
C CYS A 4 -32.76 13.85 31.50
N ALA A 5 -32.96 14.14 30.22
CA ALA A 5 -32.44 13.29 29.16
C ALA A 5 -30.92 13.49 29.09
N GLU A 6 -30.18 12.60 29.76
CA GLU A 6 -28.73 12.48 29.70
C GLU A 6 -28.29 12.42 28.21
N ARG A 7 -27.53 13.40 27.73
CA ARG A 7 -26.97 13.35 26.38
C ARG A 7 -25.83 12.33 26.38
N ILE A 8 -26.10 11.12 25.89
CA ILE A 8 -25.06 10.15 25.59
C ILE A 8 -24.16 10.79 24.51
N PRO A 9 -22.86 11.03 24.79
CA PRO A 9 -21.94 11.52 23.76
C PRO A 9 -21.88 10.47 22.65
N THR A 10 -22.02 10.91 21.40
CA THR A 10 -21.84 10.04 20.23
C THR A 10 -20.49 9.32 20.33
N PRO A 11 -20.43 8.00 20.15
CA PRO A 11 -19.18 7.25 20.18
C PRO A 11 -18.19 7.87 19.19
N PRO A 12 -16.89 7.96 19.52
CA PRO A 12 -15.88 8.34 18.55
C PRO A 12 -15.95 7.39 17.34
N GLY A 13 -15.90 7.96 16.14
CA GLY A 13 -15.97 7.20 14.90
C GLY A 13 -14.87 6.13 14.81
N PRO A 14 -15.07 5.07 14.00
CA PRO A 14 -14.11 3.99 13.88
C PRO A 14 -12.76 4.52 13.37
N ILE A 15 -11.66 4.10 14.03
CA ILE A 15 -10.30 4.41 13.60
C ILE A 15 -9.99 3.61 12.34
N VAL A 16 -9.89 4.28 11.20
CA VAL A 16 -9.47 3.66 9.93
C VAL A 16 -7.94 3.55 9.95
N LEU A 17 -7.42 2.34 10.13
CA LEU A 17 -6.02 2.06 9.84
C LEU A 17 -5.86 2.08 8.32
N LEU A 18 -5.20 3.09 7.78
CA LEU A 18 -4.80 3.12 6.37
C LEU A 18 -3.51 2.31 6.21
N PRO A 19 -3.34 1.56 5.11
CA PRO A 19 -2.07 0.94 4.80
C PRO A 19 -1.01 2.00 4.45
N PRO A 20 0.29 1.67 4.50
CA PRO A 20 1.37 2.61 4.19
C PRO A 20 1.23 3.23 2.80
N GLU A 21 1.53 4.51 2.64
CA GLU A 21 1.25 5.22 1.37
C GLU A 21 1.94 4.60 0.14
N SER A 22 3.08 3.94 0.35
CA SER A 22 3.86 3.26 -0.69
C SER A 22 3.11 2.12 -1.37
N VAL A 23 2.07 1.54 -0.76
CA VAL A 23 1.29 0.43 -1.31
C VAL A 23 0.13 0.89 -2.22
N PHE A 24 -0.16 2.18 -2.26
CA PHE A 24 -1.21 2.73 -3.13
C PHE A 24 -0.72 3.07 -4.54
N LYS A 25 0.59 3.01 -4.77
CA LYS A 25 1.17 3.22 -6.11
C LYS A 25 1.26 1.89 -6.84
N PRO A 26 0.74 1.79 -8.08
CA PRO A 26 0.98 0.62 -8.92
C PRO A 26 2.48 0.37 -9.08
N CYS A 27 2.86 -0.91 -9.15
CA CYS A 27 4.24 -1.28 -9.42
C CYS A 27 4.69 -0.73 -10.77
N GLU A 28 5.91 -0.19 -10.81
CA GLU A 28 6.48 0.36 -12.02
C GLU A 28 6.71 -0.75 -13.05
N GLN A 29 6.28 -0.50 -14.28
CA GLN A 29 6.48 -1.39 -15.41
C GLN A 29 7.30 -0.67 -16.48
N PRO A 30 8.63 -0.82 -16.48
CA PRO A 30 9.47 -0.18 -17.48
C PRO A 30 9.14 -0.73 -18.87
N THR A 31 9.39 0.09 -19.88
CA THR A 31 9.24 -0.29 -21.30
C THR A 31 10.60 -0.57 -21.91
N LEU A 32 10.70 -1.60 -22.75
CA LEU A 32 11.90 -1.84 -23.54
C LEU A 32 11.96 -0.80 -24.66
N HIS A 33 13.02 -0.01 -24.69
CA HIS A 33 13.28 0.95 -25.75
C HIS A 33 14.46 0.47 -26.59
N GLY A 34 14.26 0.30 -27.89
CA GLY A 34 15.26 -0.21 -28.82
C GLY A 34 15.15 -1.70 -29.09
N ASP A 35 16.03 -2.20 -29.94
CA ASP A 35 16.04 -3.56 -30.48
C ASP A 35 17.41 -4.24 -30.40
N THR A 36 18.38 -3.63 -29.70
CA THR A 36 19.71 -4.19 -29.52
C THR A 36 19.82 -5.05 -28.27
N TRP A 37 20.85 -5.91 -28.22
CA TRP A 37 21.19 -6.65 -27.00
C TRP A 37 21.57 -5.72 -25.82
N GLY A 38 22.13 -4.55 -26.12
CA GLY A 38 22.43 -3.53 -25.10
C GLY A 38 21.18 -2.94 -24.47
N ASP A 39 20.14 -2.72 -25.28
CA ASP A 39 18.83 -2.25 -24.82
C ASP A 39 18.15 -3.30 -23.95
N ALA A 40 18.16 -4.56 -24.38
CA ALA A 40 17.63 -5.67 -23.60
C ALA A 40 18.35 -5.81 -22.24
N GLY A 41 19.68 -5.69 -22.22
CA GLY A 41 20.47 -5.70 -21.00
C GLY A 41 20.11 -4.56 -20.06
N SER A 42 20.07 -3.33 -20.56
CA SER A 42 19.68 -2.14 -19.79
C SER A 42 18.27 -2.25 -19.23
N TYR A 43 17.32 -2.67 -20.07
CA TYR A 43 15.94 -2.94 -19.68
C TYR A 43 15.84 -3.96 -18.54
N SER A 44 16.59 -5.06 -18.63
CA SER A 44 16.56 -6.11 -17.61
C SER A 44 17.02 -5.60 -16.24
N LEU A 45 17.99 -4.68 -16.20
CA LEU A 45 18.50 -4.08 -14.97
C LEU A 45 17.45 -3.15 -14.33
N VAL A 46 16.81 -2.30 -15.15
CA VAL A 46 15.73 -1.42 -14.69
C VAL A 46 14.54 -2.25 -14.20
N LEU A 47 14.15 -3.28 -14.97
CA LEU A 47 13.07 -4.19 -14.61
C LEU A 47 13.36 -4.91 -13.28
N ARG A 48 14.58 -5.42 -13.08
CA ARG A 48 14.98 -6.05 -11.81
C ARG A 48 14.81 -5.10 -10.63
N THR A 49 15.17 -3.84 -10.81
CA THR A 49 15.08 -2.82 -9.77
C THR A 49 13.61 -2.51 -9.44
N ALA A 50 12.78 -2.29 -10.46
CA ALA A 50 11.34 -2.08 -10.31
C ALA A 50 10.65 -3.24 -9.59
N LEU A 51 10.98 -4.48 -9.96
CA LEU A 51 10.45 -5.68 -9.32
C LEU A 51 10.88 -5.83 -7.86
N SER A 52 12.14 -5.52 -7.54
CA SER A 52 12.64 -5.54 -6.16
C SER A 52 11.87 -4.56 -5.26
N ILE A 53 11.62 -3.35 -5.76
CA ILE A 53 10.84 -2.33 -5.06
C ILE A 53 9.38 -2.78 -4.89
N CYS A 54 8.75 -3.25 -5.97
CA CYS A 54 7.38 -3.77 -5.96
C CYS A 54 7.22 -4.91 -4.94
N ALA A 55 8.16 -5.86 -4.90
CA ALA A 55 8.15 -6.95 -3.94
C ALA A 55 8.18 -6.45 -2.48
N GLY A 56 8.98 -5.42 -2.18
CA GLY A 56 9.01 -4.77 -0.87
C GLY A 56 7.69 -4.10 -0.49
N GLN A 57 7.04 -3.41 -1.43
CA GLN A 57 5.72 -2.81 -1.22
C GLN A 57 4.66 -3.87 -0.92
N VAL A 58 4.62 -4.95 -1.72
CA VAL A 58 3.68 -6.07 -1.52
C VAL A 58 3.92 -6.77 -0.19
N ALA A 59 5.18 -7.00 0.21
CA ALA A 59 5.51 -7.58 1.50
C ALA A 59 5.01 -6.71 2.66
N THR A 60 5.23 -5.39 2.57
CA THR A 60 4.76 -4.42 3.56
C THR A 60 3.23 -4.41 3.65
N LEU A 61 2.53 -4.45 2.51
CA LEU A 61 1.07 -4.53 2.46
C LEU A 61 0.55 -5.79 3.17
N ASN A 62 1.15 -6.94 2.88
CA ASN A 62 0.74 -8.20 3.50
C ASN A 62 0.99 -8.18 5.02
N GLN A 63 2.15 -7.69 5.47
CA GLN A 63 2.42 -7.52 6.91
C GLN A 63 1.40 -6.59 7.58
N TRP A 64 1.04 -5.49 6.93
CA TRP A 64 0.01 -4.58 7.42
C TRP A 64 -1.35 -5.28 7.50
N ARG A 65 -1.75 -6.05 6.48
CA ARG A 65 -3.02 -6.81 6.47
C ARG A 65 -3.09 -7.79 7.65
N GLU A 66 -2.02 -8.52 7.91
CA GLU A 66 -1.92 -9.44 9.06
C GLU A 66 -1.95 -8.71 10.41
N ALA A 67 -1.39 -7.50 10.50
CA ALA A 67 -1.43 -6.70 11.73
C ALA A 67 -2.80 -6.04 11.96
N ALA A 68 -3.45 -5.55 10.90
CA ALA A 68 -4.76 -4.91 10.95
C ALA A 68 -5.87 -5.95 11.21
N GLY A 69 -5.80 -7.12 10.57
CA GLY A 69 -6.75 -8.23 10.79
C GLY A 69 -6.70 -8.81 12.21
N ARG A 70 -5.57 -8.70 12.91
CA ARG A 70 -5.43 -9.07 14.32
C ARG A 70 -5.96 -8.03 15.32
N LYS A 71 -6.28 -6.82 14.85
CA LYS A 71 -6.82 -5.71 15.67
C LYS A 71 -8.32 -5.50 15.49
N GLN A 72 -8.96 -6.29 14.63
CA GLN A 72 -10.41 -6.46 14.55
C GLN A 72 -10.83 -7.66 15.40
#